data_AF-A0A947EHN1-F1
#
_entry.id   AF-A0A947EHN1-F1
#
_cell.length_a   1.000
_cell.length_b   1.000
_cell.length_c   1.000
_cell.angle_alpha   90.00
_cell.angle_beta   90.00
_cell.angle_gamma   90.00
#
_symmetry.space_group_name_H-M   'P 1'
#
loop_
_entity.id
_entity.type
_entity.pdbx_description
1 polymer ?
#
loop_
_entity_poly.entity_id
_entity_poly.type
_entity_poly.pdbx_seq_one_letter_code
_entity_poly.pdbx_strand_id
1 'polypeptide(L)' 'SLNWRMDQTTLRSYLYTVNFALNNRNSHVAPFLAVTEIPDVQNKYLDTIYNALPDSILAGTYGKRLKSLIESRKPAAQ' A
#
# COMPACT_ATOMS: atom_id res chain seq x y z
N SER A 1 -26.63 2.47 9.57
CA SER A 1 -26.36 3.88 9.87
C SER A 1 -25.47 4.48 8.78
N LEU A 2 -25.33 5.81 8.72
CA LEU A 2 -24.46 6.50 7.75
C LEU A 2 -22.99 6.03 7.86
N ASN A 3 -22.49 5.86 9.08
CA ASN A 3 -21.11 5.44 9.37
C ASN A 3 -20.74 4.13 8.67
N TRP A 4 -21.61 3.11 8.74
CA TRP A 4 -21.37 1.83 8.05
C TRP A 4 -21.18 2.00 6.54
N ARG A 5 -21.96 2.88 5.88
CA ARG A 5 -21.82 3.12 4.43
C ARG A 5 -20.51 3.81 4.11
N MET A 6 -20.02 4.68 5.00
CA MET A 6 -18.71 5.31 4.88
C MET A 6 -17.59 4.27 5.04
N ASP A 7 -17.65 3.44 6.08
CA ASP A 7 -16.67 2.36 6.32
C ASP A 7 -16.57 1.38 5.13
N GLN A 8 -17.72 0.99 4.57
CA GLN A 8 -17.76 0.10 3.40
C GLN A 8 -17.16 0.75 2.15
N THR A 9 -17.31 2.07 2.00
CA THR A 9 -16.74 2.81 0.87
C THR A 9 -15.23 2.91 0.97
N THR A 10 -14.73 3.20 2.17
CA THR A 10 -13.29 3.18 2.47
C THR A 10 -12.69 1.80 2.21
N LEU A 11 -13.33 0.73 2.70
CA LEU A 11 -12.87 -0.63 2.48
C LEU A 11 -12.78 -0.98 0.99
N ARG A 12 -13.79 -0.61 0.20
CA ARG A 12 -13.78 -0.82 -1.26
C ARG A 12 -12.66 -0.05 -1.95
N SER A 13 -12.42 1.20 -1.56
CA SER A 13 -11.31 2.00 -2.08
C SER A 13 -9.97 1.32 -1.79
N TYR A 14 -9.78 0.83 -0.56
CA TYR A 14 -8.55 0.16 -0.16
C TYR A 14 -8.30 -1.14 -0.94
N LEU A 15 -9.33 -1.98 -1.07
CA LEU A 15 -9.24 -3.21 -1.86
C LEU A 15 -8.98 -2.92 -3.34
N TYR A 16 -9.55 -1.85 -3.89
CA TYR A 16 -9.27 -1.43 -5.25
C TYR A 16 -7.80 -1.05 -5.44
N THR A 17 -7.23 -0.23 -4.54
CA THR A 17 -5.82 0.15 -4.59
C THR A 17 -4.90 -1.06 -4.47
N VAL A 18 -5.19 -1.99 -3.55
CA VAL A 18 -4.42 -3.24 -3.41
C VAL A 18 -4.45 -4.04 -4.71
N ASN A 19 -5.65 -4.29 -5.26
CA ASN A 19 -5.79 -5.04 -6.51
C ASN A 19 -5.10 -4.36 -7.69
N PHE A 20 -5.20 -3.02 -7.78
CA PHE A 20 -4.51 -2.26 -8.82
C PHE A 20 -3.00 -2.44 -8.73
N ALA A 21 -2.43 -2.29 -7.53
CA ALA A 21 -0.99 -2.41 -7.33
C ALA A 21 -0.47 -3.82 -7.66
N LEU A 22 -1.23 -4.86 -7.30
CA LEU A 22 -0.87 -6.25 -7.62
C LEU A 22 -0.95 -6.55 -9.11
N ASN A 23 -1.99 -6.08 -9.80
CA ASN A 23 -2.17 -6.30 -11.22
C ASN A 23 -1.22 -5.43 -12.08
N ASN A 24 -0.74 -4.30 -11.55
CA ASN A 24 0.14 -3.36 -12.25
C ASN A 24 1.52 -3.26 -11.58
N ARG A 25 2.02 -4.36 -11.01
CA ARG A 25 3.26 -4.40 -10.21
C ARG A 25 4.50 -3.85 -10.92
N ASN A 26 4.53 -3.88 -12.25
CA ASN A 26 5.64 -3.36 -13.07
C ASN A 26 5.55 -1.85 -13.33
N SER A 27 4.57 -1.15 -12.74
CA SER A 27 4.38 0.29 -12.90
C SER A 27 4.84 1.04 -11.65
N HIS A 28 5.54 2.16 -11.85
CA HIS A 28 5.90 3.06 -10.74
C HIS A 28 4.67 3.70 -10.07
N VAL A 29 3.50 3.64 -10.71
CA VAL A 29 2.23 4.09 -10.14
C VAL A 29 1.75 3.16 -9.02
N ALA A 30 2.09 1.87 -9.06
CA ALA A 30 1.65 0.91 -8.04
C ALA A 30 2.12 1.28 -6.62
N PRO A 31 3.43 1.51 -6.35
CA PRO A 31 3.87 1.98 -5.04
C PRO A 31 3.41 3.41 -4.71
N PHE A 32 3.18 4.27 -5.71
CA PHE A 32 2.64 5.61 -5.47
C PHE A 32 1.25 5.52 -4.83
N LEU A 33 0.32 4.80 -5.46
CA LEU A 33 -1.05 4.64 -4.95
C LEU A 33 -1.07 3.93 -3.60
N ALA A 34 -0.18 2.96 -3.38
CA ALA A 34 -0.07 2.30 -2.07
C ALA A 34 0.27 3.30 -0.95
N VAL A 35 1.16 4.26 -1.22
CA VAL A 35 1.59 5.27 -0.25
C VAL A 35 0.57 6.42 -0.12
N THR A 36 -0.17 6.78 -1.17
CA THR A 36 -1.08 7.94 -1.13
C THR A 36 -2.52 7.60 -0.78
N GLU A 37 -3.04 6.47 -1.27
CA GLU A 37 -4.47 6.13 -1.14
C GLU A 37 -4.78 5.24 0.07
N ILE A 38 -3.80 4.42 0.48
CA ILE A 38 -3.99 3.46 1.58
C ILE A 38 -2.92 3.57 2.69
N PRO A 39 -2.49 4.79 3.09
CA PRO A 39 -1.42 4.99 4.06
C PRO A 39 -1.78 4.59 5.49
N ASP A 40 -3.01 4.12 5.75
CA ASP A 40 -3.53 3.70 7.08
C ASP A 40 -4.03 2.25 7.10
N VAL A 41 -3.94 1.52 5.98
CA VAL A 41 -4.37 0.12 5.92
C VAL A 41 -3.50 -0.78 6.82
N GLN A 42 -3.99 -1.94 7.24
CA GLN A 42 -3.18 -2.90 8.03
C GLN A 42 -1.87 -3.26 7.31
N ASN A 43 -0.75 -3.35 8.04
CA ASN A 43 0.60 -3.59 7.48
C ASN A 43 0.66 -4.74 6.48
N LYS A 44 -0.07 -5.83 6.76
CA LYS A 44 -0.12 -7.02 5.89
C LYS A 44 -0.44 -6.69 4.42
N TYR A 45 -1.26 -5.68 4.15
CA TYR A 45 -1.61 -5.29 2.78
C TYR A 45 -0.48 -4.50 2.12
N LEU A 46 0.19 -3.61 2.86
CA LEU A 46 1.37 -2.90 2.37
C LEU A 46 2.52 -3.88 2.09
N ASP A 47 2.74 -4.84 2.99
CA ASP A 47 3.72 -5.92 2.82
C ASP A 47 3.40 -6.77 1.57
N THR A 48 2.11 -7.11 1.38
CA THR A 48 1.66 -7.87 0.19
C THR A 48 1.96 -7.11 -1.10
N ILE A 49 1.69 -5.80 -1.15
CA ILE A 49 2.04 -4.97 -2.31
C ILE A 49 3.56 -4.93 -2.49
N TYR A 50 4.31 -4.58 -1.44
CA TYR A 50 5.76 -4.42 -1.49
C TYR A 50 6.46 -5.67 -2.04
N ASN A 51 6.10 -6.85 -1.53
CA ASN A 51 6.67 -8.13 -1.96
C ASN A 51 6.27 -8.54 -3.38
N ALA A 52 5.20 -7.96 -3.93
CA ALA A 52 4.79 -8.21 -5.31
C ALA A 52 5.53 -7.32 -6.32
N LEU A 53 6.09 -6.19 -5.89
CA LEU A 53 6.79 -5.26 -6.79
C LEU A 53 8.19 -5.79 -7.15
N PRO A 54 8.64 -5.65 -8.41
CA PRO A 54 9.99 -6.02 -8.80
C PRO A 54 11.01 -4.99 -8.29
N ASP A 55 12.26 -5.42 -8.13
CA ASP A 55 13.35 -4.59 -7.59
C ASP A 55 13.54 -3.26 -8.35
N SER A 56 13.31 -3.24 -9.65
CA SER A 56 13.37 -2.03 -10.49
C SER A 56 12.36 -0.96 -10.06
N ILE A 57 11.17 -1.37 -9.61
CA ILE A 57 10.13 -0.49 -9.08
C ILE A 57 10.43 -0.10 -7.63
N LEU A 58 10.94 -1.04 -6.83
CA LEU A 58 11.33 -0.81 -5.44
C LEU A 58 12.51 0.17 -5.30
N ALA A 59 13.43 0.18 -6.26
CA ALA A 59 14.56 1.12 -6.30
C ALA A 59 14.13 2.58 -6.56
N GLY A 60 12.93 2.80 -7.11
CA GLY A 60 12.36 4.11 -7.38
C GLY A 60 11.91 4.87 -6.12
N THR A 61 11.59 6.16 -6.29
CA THR A 61 11.19 7.06 -5.19
C THR A 61 10.04 6.51 -4.36
N TYR A 62 8.97 6.05 -5.01
CA TYR A 62 7.79 5.55 -4.30
C TYR A 62 7.98 4.14 -3.75
N GLY A 63 8.81 3.30 -4.38
CA GLY A 63 9.21 2.01 -3.82
C GLY A 63 9.95 2.17 -2.49
N LYS A 64 10.90 3.11 -2.43
CA LYS A 64 11.59 3.49 -1.18
C LYS A 64 10.65 4.06 -0.14
N ARG A 65 9.71 4.93 -0.53
CA ARG A 65 8.71 5.48 0.40
C ARG A 65 7.78 4.40 0.97
N LEU A 66 7.36 3.44 0.15
CA LEU A 66 6.56 2.31 0.62
C LEU A 66 7.34 1.48 1.65
N LYS A 67 8.64 1.23 1.41
CA LYS A 67 9.52 0.59 2.39
C LYS A 67 9.55 1.36 3.71
N SER A 68 9.81 2.67 3.66
CA SER A 68 9.87 3.52 4.84
C SER A 68 8.54 3.56 5.60
N LEU A 69 7.41 3.55 4.90
CA LEU A 69 6.07 3.48 5.52
C LEU A 69 5.86 2.14 6.26
N ILE A 70 6.31 1.02 5.68
CA ILE A 70 6.23 -0.29 6.34
C ILE A 70 7.14 -0.33 7.58
N GLU A 71 8.37 0.19 7.45
CA GLU A 71 9.36 0.21 8.53
C GLU A 71 8.97 1.13 9.69
N SER A 72 8.39 2.30 9.41
CA SER A 72 7.95 3.25 10.46
C SER A 72 6.85 2.70 11.37
N ARG A 73 6.17 1.63 10.93
CA ARG A 73 5.11 0.96 11.68
C ARG A 73 5.57 -0.31 12.37
N LYS A 74 6.80 -0.75 12.13
CA LYS A 74 7.38 -1.81 12.94
C LYS A 74 7.76 -1.18 14.28
N PRO A 75 7.35 -1.77 15.41
CA PRO A 75 7.87 -1.32 16.70
C PRO A 75 9.40 -1.37 16.62
N ALA A 76 10.08 -0.33 17.12
CA ALA A 76 11.53 -0.33 17.21
C ALA A 76 11.96 -1.65 17.86
N ALA A 77 12.81 -2.42 17.18
CA ALA A 77 13.31 -3.67 17.71
C ALA A 77 13.88 -3.39 19.11
N GLN A 78 13.21 -3.93 20.14
CA GLN A 78 13.69 -3.93 21.52
C GLN A 78 14.81 -4.95 21.65
#